data_AF-A0A227J8L9-F1
#
_entry.id   AF-A0A227J8L9-F1
#
_cell.length_a   1.000
_cell.length_b   1.000
_cell.length_c   1.000
_cell.angle_alpha   90.00
_cell.angle_beta   90.00
_cell.angle_gamma   90.00
#
_symmetry.space_group_name_H-M   'P 1'
#
loop_
_entity.id
_entity.type
_entity.pdbx_description
1 polymer ?
#
loop_
_entity_poly.entity_id
_entity_poly.type
_entity_poly.pdbx_seq_one_letter_code
_entity_poly.pdbx_strand_id
1 'polypeptide(L)'
;TDPDAGNRFGYFVLATGQSIEEQEPFLVTSDQFIRMEQTGDNTLSVTVNGRIYQYHNDLWVPKSDGKLQHFLVSATANYVR
;
A
#
# COMPACT_ATOMS: atom_id res chain seq x y z
N THR A 1 -24.14 15.38 0.81
CA THR A 1 -23.55 14.16 0.23
C THR A 1 -22.54 13.63 1.21
N ASP A 2 -22.61 12.34 1.56
CA ASP A 2 -21.61 11.70 2.41
C ASP A 2 -20.26 11.68 1.66
N PRO A 3 -19.21 12.36 2.15
CA PRO A 3 -17.90 12.39 1.49
C PRO A 3 -17.21 11.02 1.46
N ASP A 4 -17.73 10.03 2.21
CA ASP A 4 -17.14 8.71 2.39
C ASP A 4 -17.90 7.58 1.68
N ALA A 5 -18.98 7.89 0.94
CA ALA A 5 -19.78 6.93 0.18
C ALA A 5 -19.09 6.32 -1.06
N GLY A 6 -17.79 6.59 -1.26
CA GLY A 6 -17.00 6.06 -2.37
C GLY A 6 -16.38 4.69 -2.07
N ASN A 7 -16.06 3.94 -3.13
CA ASN A 7 -15.32 2.69 -3.02
C ASN A 7 -13.95 2.91 -2.37
N ARG A 8 -13.52 1.92 -1.58
CA ARG A 8 -12.20 1.90 -0.93
C ARG A 8 -11.47 0.63 -1.34
N PHE A 9 -10.25 0.81 -1.83
CA PHE A 9 -9.36 -0.26 -2.28
C PHE A 9 -8.17 -0.35 -1.33
N GLY A 10 -7.95 -1.54 -0.76
CA GLY A 10 -6.83 -1.83 0.12
C GLY A 10 -5.69 -2.51 -0.66
N TYR A 11 -4.46 -2.04 -0.45
CA TYR A 11 -3.25 -2.59 -1.04
C TYR A 11 -2.31 -3.11 0.04
N PHE A 12 -1.67 -4.24 -0.24
CA PHE A 12 -0.87 -5.01 0.71
C PHE A 12 0.50 -5.30 0.11
N VAL A 13 1.52 -5.36 0.97
CA VAL A 13 2.84 -5.90 0.62
C VAL A 13 3.03 -7.16 1.45
N LEU A 14 3.17 -8.30 0.78
CA LEU A 14 3.23 -9.62 1.41
C LEU A 14 4.42 -10.42 0.90
N ALA A 15 4.92 -11.33 1.72
CA ALA A 15 5.81 -12.37 1.22
C ALA A 15 5.03 -13.37 0.34
N THR A 16 5.70 -13.94 -0.66
CA THR A 16 5.09 -14.95 -1.54
C THR A 16 4.51 -16.10 -0.72
N GLY A 17 3.23 -16.41 -0.95
CA GLY A 17 2.53 -17.49 -0.27
C GLY A 17 1.82 -17.09 1.04
N GLN A 18 1.89 -15.82 1.45
CA GLN A 18 1.09 -15.33 2.59
C GLN A 18 -0.31 -14.87 2.17
N SER A 19 -1.28 -15.02 3.08
CA SER A 19 -2.66 -14.55 2.95
C SER A 19 -2.82 -13.11 3.47
N ILE A 20 -3.83 -12.40 2.99
CA ILE A 20 -4.22 -11.07 3.48
C ILE A 20 -5.10 -11.11 4.73
N GLU A 21 -5.63 -12.28 5.13
CA GLU A 21 -6.69 -12.39 6.16
C GLU A 21 -6.30 -11.79 7.53
N GLU A 22 -5.02 -11.81 7.88
CA GLU A 22 -4.49 -11.31 9.16
C GLU A 22 -3.61 -10.05 8.98
N GLN A 23 -3.67 -9.41 7.83
CA GLN A 23 -2.80 -8.28 7.48
C GLN A 23 -3.62 -7.01 7.30
N GLU A 24 -3.04 -5.88 7.70
CA GLU A 24 -3.61 -4.58 7.40
C GLU A 24 -3.03 -4.03 6.09
N PRO A 25 -3.85 -3.33 5.27
CA PRO A 25 -3.34 -2.70 4.06
C PRO A 25 -2.37 -1.57 4.43
N PHE A 26 -1.24 -1.49 3.72
CA PHE A 26 -0.36 -0.33 3.87
C PHE A 26 -0.97 0.93 3.24
N LEU A 27 -1.90 0.76 2.31
CA LEU A 27 -2.58 1.85 1.61
C LEU A 27 -4.06 1.51 1.42
N VAL A 28 -4.92 2.44 1.82
CA VAL A 28 -6.35 2.42 1.47
C VAL A 28 -6.67 3.69 0.69
N THR A 29 -7.21 3.54 -0.52
CA THR A 29 -7.47 4.67 -1.42
C THR A 29 -8.74 4.48 -2.24
N SER A 30 -9.26 5.57 -2.82
CA SER A 30 -10.31 5.50 -3.84
C SER A 30 -9.78 5.15 -5.24
N ASP A 31 -8.46 5.17 -5.44
CA ASP A 31 -7.82 4.80 -6.71
C ASP A 31 -7.70 3.27 -6.83
N GLN A 32 -8.37 2.68 -7.83
CA GLN A 32 -8.30 1.24 -8.10
C GLN A 32 -7.05 0.84 -8.90
N PHE A 33 -6.32 1.80 -9.47
CA PHE A 33 -5.22 1.58 -10.41
C PHE A 33 -3.94 2.31 -9.99
N ILE A 34 -3.55 2.19 -8.72
CA ILE A 34 -2.26 2.71 -8.25
C ILE A 34 -1.12 2.19 -9.13
N ARG A 35 -0.07 3.00 -9.30
CA ARG A 35 1.17 2.56 -9.93
C ARG A 35 2.20 2.32 -8.84
N MET A 36 2.89 1.19 -8.90
CA MET A 36 3.95 0.85 -7.96
C MET A 36 5.21 0.45 -8.71
N GLU A 37 6.34 0.97 -8.26
CA GLU A 37 7.66 0.71 -8.82
C GLU A 37 8.63 0.40 -7.68
N GLN A 38 9.51 -0.57 -7.89
CA GLN A 38 10.63 -0.80 -7.00
C GLN A 38 11.79 0.10 -7.41
N THR A 39 12.24 0.97 -6.52
CA THR A 39 13.28 1.97 -6.78
C THR A 39 14.63 1.62 -6.14
N GLY A 40 14.66 0.56 -5.34
CA GLY A 40 15.86 -0.01 -4.73
C GLY A 40 15.53 -1.34 -4.05
N ASP A 41 16.52 -1.96 -3.41
CA ASP A 41 16.38 -3.31 -2.82
C ASP A 41 15.16 -3.43 -1.90
N ASN A 42 14.94 -2.41 -1.06
CA ASN A 42 13.86 -2.34 -0.08
C ASN A 42 13.06 -1.03 -0.18
N THR A 43 13.02 -0.43 -1.37
CA THR A 43 12.33 0.85 -1.58
C THR A 43 11.29 0.73 -2.66
N LEU A 44 10.07 1.16 -2.32
CA LEU A 44 8.93 1.19 -3.21
C LEU A 44 8.52 2.64 -3.44
N SER A 45 8.15 2.97 -4.67
CA SER A 45 7.49 4.22 -5.02
C SER A 45 6.07 3.91 -5.46
N VAL A 46 5.09 4.61 -4.89
CA VAL A 46 3.67 4.50 -5.27
C VAL A 46 3.15 5.83 -5.78
N THR A 47 2.44 5.78 -6.90
CA THR A 47 1.64 6.92 -7.39
C THR A 47 0.17 6.60 -7.18
N VAL A 48 -0.53 7.51 -6.50
CA VAL A 48 -1.96 7.40 -6.18
C VAL A 48 -2.71 8.57 -6.79
N ASN A 49 -3.73 8.31 -7.58
CA ASN A 49 -4.61 9.29 -8.21
C ASN A 49 -6.02 9.20 -7.60
N GLY A 50 -6.14 9.66 -6.36
CA GLY A 50 -7.38 9.55 -5.61
C GLY A 50 -7.24 10.01 -4.16
N ARG A 51 -8.31 9.86 -3.39
CA ARG A 51 -8.28 10.10 -1.94
C ARG A 51 -7.50 8.98 -1.26
N ILE A 52 -6.63 9.31 -0.32
CA ILE A 52 -5.96 8.35 0.56
C ILE A 52 -6.68 8.39 1.92
N TYR A 53 -7.09 7.21 2.41
CA TYR A 53 -7.76 7.02 3.69
C TYR A 53 -6.82 6.46 4.77
N GLN A 54 -5.83 5.66 4.37
CA GLN A 54 -4.80 5.08 5.23
C GLN A 54 -3.50 4.96 4.43
N TYR A 55 -2.38 5.27 5.07
CA TYR A 55 -1.05 5.11 4.47
C TYR A 55 0.01 4.85 5.53
N HIS A 56 0.74 3.74 5.38
CA HIS A 56 1.93 3.39 6.13
C HIS A 56 3.11 3.31 5.17
N ASN A 57 4.18 4.04 5.48
CA ASN A 57 5.35 4.16 4.62
C ASN A 57 6.59 3.42 5.15
N ASP A 58 6.48 2.87 6.37
CA ASP A 58 7.50 2.08 7.05
C ASP A 58 6.93 0.68 7.31
N LEU A 59 7.35 -0.31 6.54
CA LEU A 59 6.72 -1.64 6.52
C LEU A 59 7.68 -2.74 6.96
N TRP A 60 7.19 -3.64 7.79
CA TRP A 60 7.92 -4.85 8.21
C TRP A 60 7.14 -6.09 7.76
N VAL A 61 7.66 -6.77 6.74
CA VAL A 61 7.00 -7.91 6.10
C VAL A 61 7.64 -9.21 6.59
N PRO A 62 6.89 -10.12 7.23
CA PRO A 62 7.42 -11.42 7.65
C PRO A 62 7.72 -12.29 6.43
N LYS A 63 8.94 -12.84 6.35
CA LYS A 63 9.32 -13.84 5.35
C LYS A 63 9.02 -15.26 5.83
N SER A 64 9.04 -16.20 4.89
CA SER A 64 8.89 -17.63 5.18
C SER A 64 10.01 -18.21 6.06
N ASP A 65 11.18 -17.56 6.11
CA ASP A 65 12.30 -17.94 6.99
C ASP A 65 12.19 -17.40 8.42
N GLY A 66 11.07 -16.74 8.75
CA GLY A 66 10.80 -16.15 10.06
C GLY A 66 11.49 -14.80 10.31
N LYS A 67 12.26 -14.27 9.34
CA LYS A 67 12.84 -12.93 9.44
C LYS A 67 11.86 -11.86 8.95
N LEU A 68 12.08 -10.62 9.35
CA LEU A 68 11.35 -9.47 8.81
C LEU A 68 12.16 -8.83 7.68
N GLN A 69 11.48 -8.48 6.59
CA GLN A 69 12.00 -7.56 5.57
C GLN A 69 11.44 -6.18 5.83
N HIS A 70 12.33 -5.21 5.90
CA HIS A 70 11.96 -3.81 6.00
C HIS A 70 11.76 -3.23 4.61
N PHE A 71 10.66 -2.49 4.39
CA PHE A 71 10.43 -1.73 3.17
C PHE A 71 10.12 -0.27 3.50
N LEU A 72 10.74 0.63 2.74
CA LEU A 72 10.48 2.05 2.73
C LEU A 72 9.60 2.39 1.53
N VAL A 73 8.44 2.99 1.74
CA VAL A 73 7.52 3.35 0.67
C VAL A 73 7.47 4.86 0.53
N SER A 74 7.72 5.39 -0.66
CA SER A 74 7.47 6.80 -1.00
C SER A 74 6.17 6.91 -1.77
N ALA A 75 5.34 7.92 -1.47
CA ALA A 75 4.09 8.14 -2.17
C ALA A 75 4.05 9.50 -2.86
N THR A 76 3.64 9.50 -4.13
CA THR A 76 3.18 10.69 -4.84
C THR A 76 1.67 10.63 -4.96
N ALA A 77 0.96 11.55 -4.31
CA ALA A 77 -0.49 11.59 -4.29
C ALA A 77 -1.02 12.77 -5.11
N ASN A 78 -1.77 12.46 -6.17
CA ASN A 78 -2.50 13.43 -6.97
C ASN A 78 -3.98 13.34 -6.60
N TYR A 79 -4.53 14.41 -6.02
CA TYR A 79 -5.96 14.44 -5.74
C TYR A 79 -6.72 14.84 -7.02
N VAL A 80 -7.23 13.83 -7.73
CA VAL A 80 -8.06 14.00 -8.92
C VAL A 80 -9.52 13.83 -8.53
N ARG A 81 -10.36 14.81 -8.87
CA ARG A 81 -11.81 14.82 -8.61
C ARG A 81 -12.58 14.66 -9.91
#